data_AF-A0A8C7AU98-F1
#
_entry.id   AF-A0A8C7AU98-F1
#
_cell.length_a   1.000
_cell.length_b   1.000
_cell.length_c   1.000
_cell.angle_alpha   90.00
_cell.angle_beta   90.00
_cell.angle_gamma   90.00
#
_symmetry.space_group_name_H-M   'P 1'
#
loop_
_entity.id
_entity.type
_entity.pdbx_description
1 polymer ?
#
loop_
_entity_poly.entity_id
_entity_poly.type
_entity_poly.pdbx_seq_one_letter_code
_entity_poly.pdbx_strand_id
1 'polypeptide(L)'
;MVGGWWRQGWGGSWPCRGGEGGKREARTGVPRHSLSLSLSFSAPSLFSAPAAPPQPRVRCRASRYPVAVDCSWTLPPALHSATPASFIATYRLGVAAHGESRPCLQLTPEATSCIIPDVQMFSMVPYILNVTTVQPWPSSSFVPFVPERIIKPDPPEGVRLSPLPGQRLWVQWEPPRSWPFPEIFALKYRIRYKHHRSPRFRQVGPIEATSFTLRVVRPQARYCIQVAAQDLTDYGEMSDWSLPAAASKPMGK
;
A
#
# COMPACT_ATOMS: atom_id res chain seq x y z
N MET A 1 -45.11 21.33 -31.93
CA MET A 1 -44.15 22.36 -31.47
C MET A 1 -43.90 22.07 -30.00
N VAL A 2 -43.01 21.13 -29.68
CA VAL A 2 -41.55 21.29 -29.41
C VAL A 2 -41.28 22.01 -28.09
N GLY A 3 -40.50 21.35 -27.22
CA GLY A 3 -39.80 21.93 -26.07
C GLY A 3 -40.08 21.17 -24.77
N GLY A 4 -39.39 20.11 -24.37
CA GLY A 4 -37.97 19.83 -24.54
C GLY A 4 -37.17 20.28 -23.31
N TRP A 5 -37.29 19.54 -22.20
CA TRP A 5 -36.35 19.64 -21.08
C TRP A 5 -35.39 18.45 -21.13
N TRP A 6 -34.19 18.68 -21.64
CA TRP A 6 -33.04 17.82 -21.38
C TRP A 6 -32.31 18.37 -20.16
N ARG A 7 -31.97 17.51 -19.20
CA ARG A 7 -30.57 17.36 -18.76
C ARG A 7 -30.38 16.14 -17.86
N GLN A 8 -29.62 15.22 -18.45
CA GLN A 8 -28.50 14.47 -17.85
C GLN A 8 -28.82 13.52 -16.70
N GLY A 9 -29.01 12.26 -17.10
CA GLY A 9 -28.98 11.10 -16.22
C GLY A 9 -27.62 10.94 -15.55
N TRP A 10 -27.69 10.82 -14.23
CA TRP A 10 -26.57 10.48 -13.37
C TRP A 10 -26.11 9.06 -13.70
N GLY A 11 -24.89 8.95 -14.23
CA GLY A 11 -24.14 7.69 -14.31
C GLY A 11 -23.76 7.24 -12.91
N GLY A 12 -24.67 6.56 -12.23
CA GLY A 12 -24.44 5.99 -10.89
C GLY A 12 -23.35 4.92 -10.95
N SER A 13 -22.16 5.27 -10.44
CA SER A 13 -21.11 4.31 -10.10
C SER A 13 -21.60 3.47 -8.91
N TRP A 14 -21.92 2.19 -9.16
CA TRP A 14 -22.41 1.28 -8.12
C TRP A 14 -21.24 0.74 -7.29
N PRO A 15 -21.28 0.83 -5.94
CA PRO A 15 -20.12 0.48 -5.13
C PRO A 15 -19.92 -1.04 -5.07
N CYS A 16 -18.75 -1.50 -5.51
CA CYS A 16 -18.26 -2.88 -5.36
C CYS A 16 -17.80 -3.19 -3.92
N ARG A 17 -18.60 -2.90 -2.89
CA ARG A 17 -18.23 -3.11 -1.48
C ARG A 17 -18.72 -4.48 -0.99
N GLY A 18 -17.84 -5.26 -0.35
CA GLY A 18 -18.19 -6.49 0.36
C GLY A 18 -17.17 -6.73 1.48
N GLY A 19 -17.65 -6.82 2.72
CA GLY A 19 -16.83 -6.82 3.93
C GLY A 19 -16.06 -8.11 4.18
N GLU A 20 -14.85 -7.98 4.72
CA GLU A 20 -14.08 -9.07 5.31
C GLU A 20 -14.66 -9.40 6.69
N GLY A 21 -15.34 -10.54 6.81
CA GLY A 21 -15.81 -11.07 8.07
C GLY A 21 -14.68 -11.79 8.82
N GLY A 22 -14.16 -11.15 9.87
CA GLY A 22 -13.26 -11.78 10.85
C GLY A 22 -14.00 -12.77 11.73
N LYS A 23 -13.57 -14.04 11.73
CA LYS A 23 -14.14 -15.12 12.53
C LYS A 23 -13.52 -15.06 13.94
N ARG A 24 -14.33 -14.75 14.97
CA ARG A 24 -13.94 -14.94 16.38
C ARG A 24 -14.37 -16.33 16.81
N GLU A 25 -13.42 -17.13 17.27
CA GLU A 25 -13.63 -18.46 17.81
C GLU A 25 -13.72 -18.37 19.34
N ALA A 26 -14.85 -18.84 19.89
CA ALA A 26 -15.12 -18.86 21.32
C ALA A 26 -14.47 -20.11 21.93
N ARG A 27 -13.65 -19.93 22.98
CA ARG A 27 -13.19 -21.02 23.86
C ARG A 27 -14.14 -21.12 25.06
N THR A 28 -14.71 -22.30 25.27
CA THR A 28 -15.43 -22.71 26.49
C THR A 28 -14.55 -23.63 27.36
N GLY A 29 -14.72 -23.52 28.69
CA GLY A 29 -13.88 -24.06 29.80
C GLY A 29 -13.72 -25.58 29.89
N VAL A 30 -13.05 -26.17 30.89
CA VAL A 30 -13.18 -26.06 32.37
C VAL A 30 -11.90 -26.71 33.01
N PRO A 31 -11.51 -26.41 34.26
CA PRO A 31 -10.12 -26.56 34.73
C PRO A 31 -9.81 -27.92 35.37
N ARG A 32 -8.54 -28.35 35.27
CA ARG A 32 -7.96 -29.46 36.05
C ARG A 32 -7.01 -28.86 37.08
N HIS A 33 -7.30 -29.08 38.37
CA HIS A 33 -6.43 -28.71 39.46
C HIS A 33 -5.21 -29.64 39.52
N SER A 34 -4.02 -29.09 39.26
CA SER A 34 -2.73 -29.71 39.59
C SER A 34 -2.02 -28.79 40.59
N LEU A 35 -1.81 -29.27 41.81
CA LEU A 35 -0.99 -28.60 42.82
C LEU A 35 0.49 -28.76 42.43
N SER A 36 1.10 -27.69 41.93
CA SER A 36 2.55 -27.58 41.76
C SER A 36 3.12 -26.67 42.84
N LEU A 37 4.02 -27.19 43.69
CA LEU A 37 4.85 -26.37 44.58
C LEU A 37 5.79 -25.52 43.72
N SER A 38 5.59 -24.21 43.71
CA SER A 38 6.52 -23.24 43.12
C SER A 38 7.29 -22.53 44.23
N LEU A 39 8.60 -22.74 44.28
CA LEU A 39 9.54 -21.97 45.10
C LEU A 39 9.50 -20.50 44.67
N SER A 40 9.01 -19.62 45.53
CA SER A 40 8.99 -18.18 45.30
C SER A 40 10.39 -17.59 45.57
N PHE A 41 11.14 -17.32 44.50
CA PHE A 41 12.25 -16.37 44.56
C PHE A 41 11.69 -14.96 44.39
N SER A 42 11.58 -14.23 45.49
CA SER A 42 11.29 -12.80 45.49
C SER A 42 12.51 -12.05 44.96
N ALA A 43 12.55 -11.78 43.65
CA ALA A 43 13.49 -10.83 43.09
C ALA A 43 13.05 -9.41 43.51
N PRO A 44 13.95 -8.57 44.05
CA PRO A 44 13.62 -7.19 44.35
C PRO A 44 13.28 -6.45 43.05
N SER A 45 12.17 -5.71 43.08
CA SER A 45 11.65 -4.90 41.98
C SER A 45 12.73 -3.96 41.43
N LEU A 46 13.32 -4.34 40.29
CA LEU A 46 14.14 -3.44 39.49
C LEU A 46 13.26 -2.29 39.01
N PHE A 47 13.69 -1.08 39.36
CA PHE A 47 13.25 0.20 38.83
C PHE A 47 12.70 0.08 37.41
N SER A 48 11.45 0.48 37.19
CA SER A 48 10.92 0.63 35.84
C SER A 48 11.78 1.65 35.11
N ALA A 49 12.53 1.20 34.10
CA ALA A 49 13.27 2.07 33.21
C ALA A 49 12.32 3.15 32.65
N PRO A 50 12.74 4.43 32.57
CA PRO A 50 11.92 5.47 31.97
C PRO A 50 11.55 5.05 30.54
N ALA A 51 10.26 5.09 30.22
CA ALA A 51 9.76 4.74 28.91
C ALA A 51 10.46 5.59 27.84
N ALA A 52 11.02 4.93 26.84
CA ALA A 52 11.69 5.62 25.73
C ALA A 52 10.74 6.64 25.08
N PRO A 53 11.22 7.83 24.71
CA PRO A 53 10.38 8.85 24.13
C PRO A 53 9.69 8.33 22.85
N PRO A 54 8.42 8.72 22.60
CA PRO A 54 7.71 8.28 21.41
C PRO A 54 8.48 8.73 20.15
N GLN A 55 8.87 7.76 19.33
CA GLN A 55 9.60 7.98 18.08
C GLN A 55 8.63 8.10 16.89
N PRO A 56 8.95 8.91 15.86
CA PRO A 56 8.13 8.99 14.65
C PRO A 56 8.10 7.64 13.92
N ARG A 57 6.91 7.17 13.56
CA ARG A 57 6.70 5.92 12.81
C ARG A 57 6.86 6.21 11.33
N VAL A 58 8.06 5.97 10.82
CA VAL A 58 8.43 6.23 9.42
C VAL A 58 8.03 5.06 8.52
N ARG A 59 7.56 5.36 7.31
CA ARG A 59 7.25 4.42 6.22
C ARG A 59 7.77 4.98 4.92
N CYS A 60 8.51 4.17 4.17
CA CYS A 60 9.05 4.53 2.86
C CYS A 60 8.51 3.61 1.78
N ARG A 61 8.35 4.15 0.57
CA ARG A 61 7.84 3.44 -0.61
C ARG A 61 8.57 3.90 -1.86
N ALA A 62 8.96 2.98 -2.71
CA ALA A 62 9.44 3.27 -4.06
C ALA A 62 8.31 2.99 -5.08
N SER A 63 7.37 3.94 -5.21
CA SER A 63 6.28 3.85 -6.19
C SER A 63 6.67 4.33 -7.59
N ARG A 64 7.82 5.02 -7.69
CA ARG A 64 8.39 5.60 -8.92
C ARG A 64 9.84 5.16 -9.11
N TYR A 65 10.13 3.90 -8.79
CA TYR A 65 11.47 3.33 -8.95
C TYR A 65 11.92 3.39 -10.42
N PRO A 66 13.21 3.68 -10.71
CA PRO A 66 14.31 3.99 -9.78
C PRO A 66 14.52 5.49 -9.54
N VAL A 67 13.51 6.34 -9.82
CA VAL A 67 13.68 7.80 -9.79
C VAL A 67 13.78 8.34 -8.38
N ALA A 68 12.92 7.88 -7.46
CA ALA A 68 12.90 8.37 -6.09
C ALA A 68 12.21 7.40 -5.12
N VAL A 69 12.50 7.61 -3.84
CA VAL A 69 11.81 6.99 -2.70
C VAL A 69 11.02 8.05 -1.94
N ASP A 70 9.76 7.74 -1.67
CA ASP A 70 8.81 8.58 -0.94
C ASP A 70 8.66 8.08 0.50
N CYS A 71 9.00 8.91 1.47
CA CYS A 71 8.90 8.59 2.88
C CYS A 71 7.88 9.49 3.57
N SER A 72 7.12 8.93 4.51
CA SER A 72 6.20 9.66 5.38
C SER A 72 6.27 9.11 6.79
N TRP A 73 5.86 9.91 7.77
CA TRP A 73 5.86 9.50 9.17
C TRP A 73 4.64 9.96 9.93
N THR A 74 4.27 9.19 10.94
CA THR A 74 3.22 9.55 11.90
C THR A 74 3.79 9.56 13.31
N LEU A 75 3.33 10.51 14.12
CA LEU A 75 3.69 10.56 15.53
C LEU A 75 2.73 9.66 16.32
N PRO A 76 3.23 8.84 17.26
CA PRO A 76 2.37 8.21 18.24
C PRO A 76 1.58 9.30 18.97
N PRO A 77 0.29 9.08 19.28
CA PRO A 77 -0.43 10.00 20.14
C PRO A 77 0.31 10.08 21.48
N ALA A 78 0.93 11.23 21.74
CA ALA A 78 1.57 11.49 23.01
C ALA A 78 0.47 11.73 24.06
N LEU A 79 0.72 11.27 25.30
CA LEU A 79 -0.18 11.49 26.44
C LEU A 79 -0.38 12.99 26.73
N HIS A 80 0.47 13.87 26.17
CA HIS A 80 0.52 15.31 26.44
C HIS A 80 0.59 16.12 25.13
N SER A 81 -0.15 17.23 25.12
CA SER A 81 -0.72 17.96 23.98
C SER A 81 0.24 18.72 23.05
N ALA A 82 1.53 18.36 23.00
CA ALA A 82 2.49 19.05 22.14
C ALA A 82 2.71 18.26 20.84
N THR A 83 2.03 18.66 19.77
CA THR A 83 2.46 18.27 18.42
C THR A 83 3.78 18.96 18.11
N PRO A 84 4.84 18.24 17.69
CA PRO A 84 6.08 18.85 17.25
C PRO A 84 5.80 19.85 16.14
N ALA A 85 6.38 21.05 16.26
CA ALA A 85 6.21 22.09 15.28
C ALA A 85 7.01 21.82 14.00
N SER A 86 8.10 21.03 14.05
CA SER A 86 8.90 20.73 12.86
C SER A 86 9.73 19.45 12.98
N PHE A 87 10.26 19.01 11.85
CA PHE A 87 11.07 17.80 11.67
C PHE A 87 12.33 18.11 10.86
N ILE A 88 13.38 17.35 11.13
CA ILE A 88 14.61 17.32 10.33
C ILE A 88 14.74 15.92 9.73
N ALA A 89 14.69 15.80 8.41
CA ALA A 89 14.89 14.54 7.69
C ALA A 89 16.19 14.57 6.88
N THR A 90 17.07 13.59 7.14
CA THR A 90 18.34 13.41 6.43
C THR A 90 18.54 11.95 6.08
N TYR A 91 19.29 11.65 5.03
CA TYR A 91 19.62 10.28 4.67
C TYR A 91 21.10 10.12 4.37
N ARG A 92 21.59 8.90 4.46
CA ARG A 92 22.94 8.53 4.05
C ARG A 92 22.97 7.15 3.43
N LEU A 93 23.99 6.88 2.63
CA LEU A 93 24.27 5.53 2.15
C LEU A 93 25.20 4.83 3.14
N GLY A 94 24.75 3.72 3.71
CA GLY A 94 25.51 2.89 4.62
C GLY A 94 25.33 3.22 6.10
N VAL A 95 25.83 2.31 6.93
CA VAL A 95 25.62 2.32 8.38
C VAL A 95 26.70 3.11 9.12
N ALA A 96 27.82 3.43 8.44
CA ALA A 96 28.92 4.18 9.03
C ALA A 96 28.44 5.56 9.52
N ALA A 97 28.75 5.88 10.78
CA ALA A 97 28.34 7.13 11.41
C ALA A 97 28.89 8.39 10.70
N HIS A 98 30.03 8.25 10.01
CA HIS A 98 30.80 9.32 9.38
C HIS A 98 30.54 9.46 7.86
N GLY A 99 29.55 8.77 7.30
CA GLY A 99 29.15 8.99 5.91
C GLY A 99 28.52 10.38 5.72
N GLU A 100 28.75 11.02 4.57
CA GLU A 100 28.11 12.29 4.22
C GLU A 100 26.57 12.14 4.28
N SER A 101 25.94 12.87 5.21
CA SER A 101 24.49 12.95 5.28
C SER A 101 23.97 13.98 4.29
N ARG A 102 22.90 13.63 3.59
CA ARG A 102 22.22 14.49 2.62
C ARG A 102 20.83 14.86 3.14
N PRO A 103 20.32 16.07 2.85
CA PRO A 103 18.97 16.44 3.22
C PRO A 103 17.95 15.61 2.44
N CYS A 104 16.91 15.13 3.11
CA CYS A 104 15.73 14.60 2.43
C CYS A 104 14.87 15.79 1.98
N LEU A 105 14.32 15.75 0.77
CA LEU A 105 13.57 16.88 0.22
C LEU A 105 12.19 16.99 0.91
N GLN A 106 12.12 17.85 1.93
CA GLN A 106 10.88 18.25 2.61
C GLN A 106 10.35 19.55 2.02
N LEU A 107 9.03 19.65 1.82
CA LEU A 107 8.40 20.88 1.31
C LEU A 107 8.49 22.02 2.34
N THR A 108 8.22 21.70 3.61
CA THR A 108 8.35 22.60 4.75
C THR A 108 8.88 21.84 5.96
N PRO A 109 9.43 22.51 6.99
CA PRO A 109 9.88 21.85 8.22
C PRO A 109 8.75 21.10 8.96
N GLU A 110 7.50 21.54 8.82
CA GLU A 110 6.30 20.94 9.44
C GLU A 110 5.83 19.69 8.68
N ALA A 111 6.26 19.51 7.41
CA ALA A 111 5.81 18.43 6.56
C ALA A 111 6.21 17.07 7.16
N THR A 112 5.26 16.13 7.15
CA THR A 112 5.44 14.77 7.65
C THR A 112 5.86 13.78 6.56
N SER A 113 6.42 14.29 5.47
CA SER A 113 6.92 13.51 4.35
C SER A 113 8.13 14.16 3.70
N CYS A 114 8.94 13.34 3.04
CA CYS A 114 10.10 13.79 2.29
C CYS A 114 10.41 12.85 1.11
N ILE A 115 11.18 13.36 0.15
CA ILE A 115 11.57 12.63 -1.06
C ILE A 115 13.09 12.44 -1.07
N ILE A 116 13.54 11.22 -1.34
CA ILE A 116 14.93 10.87 -1.60
C ILE A 116 15.09 10.65 -3.11
N PRO A 117 15.66 11.60 -3.87
CA PRO A 117 15.86 11.47 -5.30
C PRO A 117 17.07 10.60 -5.64
N ASP A 118 17.21 10.26 -6.92
CA ASP A 118 18.40 9.65 -7.52
C ASP A 118 18.87 8.39 -6.79
N VAL A 119 17.92 7.50 -6.50
CA VAL A 119 18.23 6.28 -5.75
C VAL A 119 19.11 5.34 -6.57
N GLN A 120 20.22 4.93 -5.97
CA GLN A 120 21.15 4.00 -6.57
C GLN A 120 20.53 2.59 -6.67
N MET A 121 20.39 2.13 -7.90
CA MET A 121 19.95 0.77 -8.22
C MET A 121 21.02 -0.25 -7.86
N PHE A 122 20.58 -1.43 -7.39
CA PHE A 122 21.39 -2.60 -7.08
C PHE A 122 22.51 -2.34 -6.06
N SER A 123 22.33 -1.35 -5.18
CA SER A 123 23.29 -1.08 -4.11
C SER A 123 23.29 -2.23 -3.09
N MET A 124 24.47 -2.77 -2.80
CA MET A 124 24.66 -3.70 -1.67
C MET A 124 24.63 -2.99 -0.31
N VAL A 125 24.72 -1.66 -0.31
CA VAL A 125 24.73 -0.82 0.88
C VAL A 125 23.35 -0.20 1.09
N PRO A 126 22.71 -0.35 2.26
CA PRO A 126 21.38 0.21 2.51
C PRO A 126 21.45 1.73 2.70
N TYR A 127 20.36 2.41 2.36
CA TYR A 127 20.10 3.77 2.78
C TYR A 127 19.68 3.77 4.24
N ILE A 128 20.12 4.78 5.00
CA ILE A 128 19.66 5.04 6.36
C ILE A 128 18.97 6.41 6.35
N LEU A 129 17.65 6.42 6.50
CA LEU A 129 16.87 7.65 6.73
C LEU A 129 16.84 7.95 8.23
N ASN A 130 17.16 9.19 8.60
CA ASN A 130 17.01 9.73 9.94
C ASN A 130 15.93 10.81 9.93
N VAL A 131 14.91 10.65 10.79
CA VAL A 131 13.87 11.65 11.03
C VAL A 131 13.91 12.07 12.50
N THR A 132 14.26 13.32 12.75
CA THR A 132 14.36 13.90 14.09
C THR A 132 13.23 14.90 14.32
N THR A 133 12.55 14.77 15.45
CA THR A 133 11.55 15.76 15.90
C THR A 133 12.22 16.96 16.55
N VAL A 134 11.81 18.17 16.18
CA VAL A 134 12.31 19.42 16.75
C VAL A 134 11.37 19.85 17.87
N GLN A 135 11.75 19.53 19.10
CA GLN A 135 11.02 19.84 20.33
C GLN A 135 11.99 19.82 21.52
N PRO A 136 11.62 20.30 22.73
CA PRO A 136 12.50 20.29 23.90
C PRO A 136 13.07 18.90 24.25
N TRP A 137 12.34 17.85 23.87
CA TRP A 137 12.74 16.45 24.04
C TRP A 137 12.88 15.77 22.66
N PRO A 138 14.00 15.99 21.95
CA PRO A 138 14.16 15.50 20.58
C PRO A 138 14.15 13.97 20.57
N SER A 139 13.40 13.43 19.61
CA SER A 139 13.27 11.99 19.36
C SER A 139 13.57 11.72 17.90
N SER A 140 14.40 10.72 17.62
CA SER A 140 14.86 10.37 16.28
C SER A 140 14.52 8.93 15.91
N SER A 141 14.16 8.72 14.65
CA SER A 141 13.95 7.40 14.05
C SER A 141 14.94 7.15 12.93
N PHE A 142 15.62 6.01 12.98
CA PHE A 142 16.52 5.55 11.94
C PHE A 142 15.90 4.37 11.19
N VAL A 143 15.69 4.52 9.88
CA VAL A 143 15.08 3.48 9.04
C VAL A 143 16.07 3.05 7.97
N PRO A 144 16.64 1.83 8.07
CA PRO A 144 17.39 1.24 6.99
C PRO A 144 16.44 0.76 5.89
N PHE A 145 16.79 1.01 4.63
CA PHE A 145 16.07 0.42 3.49
C PHE A 145 16.98 0.21 2.28
N VAL A 146 16.56 -0.70 1.42
CA VAL A 146 17.12 -0.95 0.09
C VAL A 146 16.01 -0.65 -0.90
N PRO A 147 16.19 0.25 -1.89
CA PRO A 147 15.11 0.71 -2.78
C PRO A 147 14.29 -0.43 -3.38
N GLU A 148 14.95 -1.49 -3.85
CA GLU A 148 14.32 -2.67 -4.47
C GLU A 148 13.39 -3.40 -3.51
N ARG A 149 13.72 -3.45 -2.22
CA ARG A 149 12.91 -4.13 -1.19
C ARG A 149 11.66 -3.36 -0.80
N ILE A 150 11.59 -2.06 -1.13
CA ILE A 150 10.46 -1.18 -0.82
C ILE A 150 9.73 -0.73 -2.09
N ILE A 151 10.01 -1.36 -3.24
CA ILE A 151 9.22 -1.19 -4.45
C ILE A 151 7.77 -1.54 -4.15
N LYS A 152 6.86 -0.62 -4.46
CA LYS A 152 5.42 -0.88 -4.41
C LYS A 152 4.77 0.10 -5.36
N PRO A 153 4.51 -0.31 -6.61
CA PRO A 153 3.88 0.55 -7.60
C PRO A 153 2.52 1.05 -7.10
N ASP A 154 2.06 2.17 -7.65
CA ASP A 154 0.66 2.56 -7.48
C ASP A 154 -0.26 1.60 -8.27
N PRO A 155 -1.58 1.58 -7.99
CA PRO A 155 -2.50 0.72 -8.73
C PRO A 155 -2.56 1.07 -10.22
N PRO A 156 -2.76 0.09 -11.13
CA PRO A 156 -3.03 0.35 -12.54
C PRO A 156 -4.19 1.32 -12.76
N GLU A 157 -4.07 2.11 -13.80
CA GLU A 157 -5.06 3.13 -14.17
C GLU A 157 -5.89 2.68 -15.37
N GLY A 158 -6.95 3.44 -15.67
CA GLY A 158 -7.67 3.29 -16.94
C GLY A 158 -8.31 1.91 -17.19
N VAL A 159 -8.70 1.18 -16.14
CA VAL A 159 -9.29 -0.17 -16.28
C VAL A 159 -10.61 -0.11 -17.06
N ARG A 160 -10.60 -0.64 -18.27
CA ARG A 160 -11.72 -0.66 -19.23
C ARG A 160 -12.15 -2.09 -19.52
N LEU A 161 -13.46 -2.25 -19.74
CA LEU A 161 -14.10 -3.53 -19.97
C LEU A 161 -14.85 -3.50 -21.30
N SER A 162 -14.50 -4.39 -22.23
CA SER A 162 -15.16 -4.51 -23.53
C SER A 162 -15.73 -5.93 -23.71
N PRO A 163 -17.06 -6.06 -23.88
CA PRO A 163 -17.69 -7.33 -24.22
C PRO A 163 -17.13 -7.90 -25.52
N LEU A 164 -16.88 -9.21 -25.58
CA LEU A 164 -16.45 -9.93 -26.78
C LEU A 164 -17.42 -11.09 -27.10
N PRO A 165 -17.57 -11.46 -28.39
CA PRO A 165 -18.34 -12.64 -28.77
C PRO A 165 -17.87 -13.91 -28.06
N GLY A 166 -18.79 -14.82 -27.76
CA GLY A 166 -18.48 -16.10 -27.14
C GLY A 166 -18.26 -16.03 -25.62
N GLN A 167 -19.05 -15.21 -24.92
CA GLN A 167 -19.00 -15.07 -23.45
C GLN A 167 -17.63 -14.65 -22.91
N ARG A 168 -16.96 -13.75 -23.64
CA ARG A 168 -15.64 -13.24 -23.31
C ARG A 168 -15.74 -11.77 -22.90
N LEU A 169 -14.86 -11.35 -22.02
CA LEU A 169 -14.73 -9.96 -21.62
C LEU A 169 -13.27 -9.57 -21.71
N TRP A 170 -12.98 -8.63 -22.60
CA TRP A 170 -11.67 -8.04 -22.70
C TRP A 170 -11.50 -6.99 -21.61
N VAL A 171 -10.46 -7.15 -20.82
CA VAL A 171 -10.06 -6.23 -19.75
C VAL A 171 -8.78 -5.58 -20.23
N GLN A 172 -8.75 -4.25 -20.26
CA GLN A 172 -7.58 -3.46 -20.62
C GLN A 172 -7.29 -2.46 -19.50
N TRP A 173 -6.03 -2.17 -19.25
CA TRP A 173 -5.58 -1.18 -18.26
C TRP A 173 -4.32 -0.48 -18.75
N GLU A 174 -3.91 0.56 -18.03
CA GLU A 174 -2.66 1.28 -18.25
C GLU A 174 -1.74 1.07 -17.04
N PRO A 175 -0.40 1.04 -17.22
CA PRO A 175 0.53 1.15 -16.11
C PRO A 175 0.24 2.41 -15.28
N PRO A 176 0.59 2.43 -13.98
CA PRO A 176 0.41 3.62 -13.14
C PRO A 176 1.20 4.79 -13.72
N ARG A 177 0.63 6.00 -13.76
CA ARG A 177 1.35 7.19 -14.28
C ARG A 177 2.60 7.53 -13.48
N SER A 178 2.64 7.14 -12.21
CA SER A 178 3.79 7.30 -11.33
C SER A 178 4.94 6.36 -11.69
N TRP A 179 4.73 5.31 -12.50
CA TRP A 179 5.75 4.37 -12.91
C TRP A 179 6.45 4.87 -14.19
N PRO A 180 7.70 5.38 -14.10
CA PRO A 180 8.26 6.24 -15.14
C PRO A 180 8.75 5.48 -16.37
N PHE A 181 9.18 4.23 -16.24
CA PHE A 181 9.81 3.46 -17.33
C PHE A 181 9.27 2.02 -17.40
N PRO A 182 7.97 1.82 -17.71
CA PRO A 182 7.37 0.49 -17.78
C PRO A 182 7.98 -0.42 -18.86
N GLU A 183 8.69 0.14 -19.85
CA GLU A 183 9.39 -0.62 -20.90
C GLU A 183 10.73 -1.20 -20.42
N ILE A 184 11.34 -0.59 -19.39
CA ILE A 184 12.65 -0.99 -18.85
C ILE A 184 12.46 -1.76 -17.53
N PHE A 185 11.65 -1.19 -16.63
CA PHE A 185 11.23 -1.83 -15.38
C PHE A 185 9.80 -2.36 -15.56
N ALA A 186 9.71 -3.50 -16.23
CA ALA A 186 8.44 -4.10 -16.59
C ALA A 186 7.61 -4.47 -15.35
N LEU A 187 6.29 -4.34 -15.47
CA LEU A 187 5.32 -4.74 -14.47
C LEU A 187 4.58 -5.99 -14.92
N LYS A 188 4.24 -6.85 -13.96
CA LYS A 188 3.25 -7.92 -14.12
C LYS A 188 2.00 -7.59 -13.33
N TYR A 189 0.88 -8.12 -13.78
CA TYR A 189 -0.43 -7.75 -13.26
C TYR A 189 -1.19 -8.96 -12.74
N ARG A 190 -2.00 -8.73 -11.71
CA ARG A 190 -3.04 -9.66 -11.25
C ARG A 190 -4.39 -9.01 -11.41
N ILE A 191 -5.37 -9.79 -11.83
CA ILE A 191 -6.77 -9.35 -11.89
C ILE A 191 -7.53 -10.07 -10.79
N ARG A 192 -8.34 -9.34 -10.02
CA ARG A 192 -9.40 -9.93 -9.21
C ARG A 192 -10.75 -9.57 -9.77
N TYR A 193 -11.65 -10.54 -9.84
CA TYR A 193 -12.99 -10.32 -10.34
C TYR A 193 -14.03 -11.10 -9.54
N LYS A 194 -15.22 -10.54 -9.43
CA LYS A 194 -16.37 -11.24 -8.86
C LYS A 194 -17.65 -10.85 -9.56
N HIS A 195 -18.57 -11.80 -9.59
CA HIS A 195 -19.96 -11.48 -9.89
C HIS A 195 -20.51 -10.56 -8.79
N HIS A 196 -21.37 -9.60 -9.13
CA HIS A 196 -21.89 -8.62 -8.17
C HIS A 196 -22.58 -9.26 -6.96
N ARG A 197 -23.29 -10.38 -7.15
CA ARG A 197 -23.91 -11.13 -6.03
C ARG A 197 -22.96 -12.08 -5.30
N SER A 198 -21.73 -12.24 -5.77
CA SER A 198 -20.76 -13.10 -5.10
C SER A 198 -20.02 -12.31 -4.03
N PRO A 199 -19.84 -12.87 -2.81
CA PRO A 199 -19.02 -12.24 -1.79
C PRO A 199 -17.53 -12.40 -2.10
N ARG A 200 -17.12 -13.42 -2.87
CA ARG A 200 -15.72 -13.81 -3.07
C ARG A 200 -15.18 -13.36 -4.42
N PHE A 201 -13.96 -12.81 -4.39
CA PHE A 201 -13.17 -12.56 -5.59
C PHE A 201 -12.47 -13.84 -6.06
N ARG A 202 -12.47 -14.04 -7.38
CA ARG A 202 -11.55 -14.95 -8.08
C ARG A 202 -10.36 -14.13 -8.56
N GLN A 203 -9.20 -14.76 -8.71
CA GLN A 203 -7.99 -14.09 -9.19
C GLN A 203 -7.42 -14.82 -10.41
N VAL A 204 -6.78 -14.06 -11.30
CA VAL A 204 -6.00 -14.58 -12.43
C VAL A 204 -4.70 -13.79 -12.58
N GLY A 205 -3.69 -14.44 -13.13
CA GLY A 205 -2.35 -13.91 -13.35
C GLY A 205 -1.26 -14.75 -12.70
N PRO A 206 0.01 -14.33 -12.76
CA PRO A 206 0.48 -13.04 -13.30
C PRO A 206 0.25 -12.89 -14.82
N ILE A 207 0.09 -11.65 -15.27
CA ILE A 207 -0.11 -11.27 -16.67
C ILE A 207 0.95 -10.22 -17.02
N GLU A 208 1.78 -10.48 -18.02
CA GLU A 208 2.86 -9.59 -18.49
C GLU A 208 2.42 -8.76 -19.70
N ALA A 209 1.18 -8.29 -19.65
CA ALA A 209 0.55 -7.48 -20.68
C ALA A 209 -0.44 -6.51 -20.03
N THR A 210 -0.83 -5.47 -20.76
CA THR A 210 -1.80 -4.46 -20.32
C THR A 210 -3.25 -4.80 -20.69
N SER A 211 -3.48 -6.05 -21.11
CA SER A 211 -4.82 -6.56 -21.35
C SER A 211 -4.93 -8.06 -21.13
N PHE A 212 -6.16 -8.53 -20.88
CA PHE A 212 -6.47 -9.94 -20.69
C PHE A 212 -7.91 -10.24 -21.08
N THR A 213 -8.15 -11.42 -21.66
CA THR A 213 -9.50 -11.87 -22.01
C THR A 213 -10.03 -12.84 -20.98
N LEU A 214 -10.96 -12.39 -20.15
CA LEU A 214 -11.67 -13.24 -19.19
C LEU A 214 -12.76 -14.05 -19.90
N ARG A 215 -12.84 -15.35 -19.57
CA ARG A 215 -14.03 -16.15 -19.88
C ARG A 215 -15.09 -15.92 -18.80
N VAL A 216 -16.26 -15.47 -19.21
CA VAL A 216 -17.33 -15.03 -18.33
C VAL A 216 -18.47 -16.03 -18.38
N VAL A 217 -18.82 -16.62 -17.24
CA VAL A 217 -19.87 -17.66 -17.17
C VAL A 217 -21.28 -17.10 -17.48
N ARG A 218 -21.51 -15.80 -17.24
CA ARG A 218 -22.83 -15.16 -17.42
C ARG A 218 -22.69 -13.83 -18.16
N PRO A 219 -22.85 -13.80 -19.50
CA PRO A 219 -22.61 -12.61 -20.32
C PRO A 219 -23.43 -11.37 -19.90
N GLN A 220 -24.66 -11.56 -19.43
CA GLN A 220 -25.54 -10.47 -19.00
C GLN A 220 -25.33 -10.03 -17.55
N ALA A 221 -24.47 -10.72 -16.80
CA ALA A 221 -24.27 -10.45 -15.39
C ALA A 221 -23.25 -9.32 -15.16
N ARG A 222 -23.44 -8.58 -14.07
CA ARG A 222 -22.52 -7.52 -13.67
C ARG A 222 -21.32 -8.11 -12.92
N TYR A 223 -20.12 -7.74 -13.37
CA TYR A 223 -18.86 -8.09 -12.74
C TYR A 223 -18.19 -6.84 -12.17
N CYS A 224 -17.58 -7.00 -11.01
CA CYS A 224 -16.62 -6.05 -10.45
C CYS A 224 -15.23 -6.60 -10.75
N ILE A 225 -14.39 -5.82 -11.44
CA ILE A 225 -13.04 -6.20 -11.85
C ILE A 225 -12.06 -5.14 -11.34
N GLN A 226 -10.95 -5.59 -10.76
CA GLN A 226 -9.84 -4.74 -10.32
C GLN A 226 -8.52 -5.37 -10.74
N VAL A 227 -7.53 -4.53 -11.00
CA VAL A 227 -6.19 -4.94 -11.42
C VAL A 227 -5.19 -4.43 -10.38
N ALA A 228 -4.14 -5.19 -10.10
CA ALA A 228 -3.01 -4.75 -9.29
C ALA A 228 -1.72 -5.00 -10.06
N ALA A 229 -0.74 -4.11 -9.89
CA ALA A 229 0.58 -4.19 -10.48
C ALA A 229 1.59 -4.75 -9.47
N GLN A 230 2.62 -5.41 -9.98
CA GLN A 230 3.80 -5.82 -9.23
C GLN A 230 5.00 -5.71 -10.16
N ASP A 231 6.17 -5.43 -9.61
CA ASP A 231 7.41 -5.52 -10.37
C ASP A 231 7.60 -6.94 -10.95
N LEU A 232 8.06 -7.02 -12.21
CA LEU A 232 8.23 -8.29 -12.91
C LEU A 232 9.19 -9.23 -12.19
N THR A 233 10.24 -8.68 -11.58
CA THR A 233 11.31 -9.43 -10.87
C THR A 233 10.93 -9.86 -9.45
N ASP A 234 9.67 -9.62 -9.04
CA ASP A 234 9.16 -9.90 -7.69
C ASP A 234 9.82 -9.06 -6.57
N TYR A 235 10.54 -7.99 -6.92
CA TYR A 235 11.02 -7.06 -5.92
C TYR A 235 9.88 -6.27 -5.27
N GLY A 236 9.97 -6.11 -3.95
CA GLY A 236 9.02 -5.35 -3.15
C GLY A 236 7.64 -6.01 -3.02
N GLU A 237 6.59 -5.21 -3.12
CA GLU A 237 5.20 -5.61 -2.89
C GLU A 237 4.30 -5.30 -4.10
N MET A 238 3.21 -6.06 -4.21
CA MET A 238 2.10 -5.74 -5.11
C MET A 238 1.44 -4.40 -4.69
N SER A 239 1.00 -3.65 -5.69
CA SER A 239 0.18 -2.44 -5.51
C SER A 239 -1.12 -2.76 -4.78
N ASP A 240 -1.79 -1.72 -4.30
CA ASP A 240 -3.21 -1.84 -3.98
C ASP A 240 -4.01 -2.18 -5.25
N TRP A 241 -5.22 -2.69 -5.07
CA TRP A 241 -6.11 -2.96 -6.20
C TRP A 241 -6.62 -1.64 -6.79
N SER A 242 -6.69 -1.56 -8.12
CA SER A 242 -7.26 -0.43 -8.85
C SER A 242 -8.69 -0.13 -8.41
N LEU A 243 -9.22 1.04 -8.78
CA LEU A 243 -10.66 1.27 -8.65
C LEU A 243 -11.44 0.18 -9.39
N PRO A 244 -12.62 -0.24 -8.87
CA PRO A 244 -13.42 -1.27 -9.48
C PRO A 244 -14.00 -0.79 -10.82
N ALA A 245 -13.70 -1.51 -11.88
CA ALA A 245 -14.36 -1.36 -13.17
C ALA A 245 -15.62 -2.24 -13.20
N ALA A 246 -16.70 -1.68 -13.72
CA ALA A 246 -17.98 -2.37 -13.94
C ALA A 246 -18.36 -2.29 -15.42
N ALA A 247 -18.81 -3.41 -15.99
CA ALA A 247 -19.30 -3.42 -17.36
C ALA A 247 -20.61 -2.63 -17.44
N SER A 248 -20.65 -1.59 -18.29
CA SER A 248 -21.77 -0.64 -18.36
C SER A 248 -22.97 -1.14 -19.16
N LYS A 249 -22.84 -2.23 -19.92
CA LYS A 249 -23.93 -2.79 -20.75
C LYS A 249 -24.07 -4.30 -20.58
N PRO A 250 -25.30 -4.82 -20.46
CA PRO A 250 -25.55 -6.25 -20.57
C PRO A 250 -25.14 -6.72 -21.99
N MET A 251 -24.40 -7.82 -22.07
CA MET A 251 -23.96 -8.41 -23.33
C MET A 251 -25.17 -9.04 -24.05
N GLY A 252 -25.69 -8.36 -25.07
CA GLY A 252 -26.74 -8.81 -26.01
C GLY A 252 -27.31 -7.60 -26.77
N LYS A 253 -27.58 -7.61 -28.08
CA LYS A 253 -27.69 -8.69 -29.09
C LYS A 253 -26.54 -8.64 -30.10
#